data_AF-A0A7U3GQW9-F1
#
_entry.id   AF-A0A7U3GQW9-F1
#
_cell.length_a   1.000
_cell.length_b   1.000
_cell.length_c   1.000
_cell.angle_alpha   90.00
_cell.angle_beta   90.00
_cell.angle_gamma   90.00
#
_symmetry.space_group_name_H-M   'P 1'
#
loop_
_entity.id
_entity.type
_entity.pdbx_description
1 polymer ?
#
loop_
_entity_poly.entity_id
_entity_poly.type
_entity_poly.pdbx_seq_one_letter_code
_entity_poly.pdbx_strand_id
1 'polypeptide(L)'
;MMAVSKLNEIISVSRISWILDAQRPTIYCWMDRKNDMKATRKPRIAGSAKSQILNLSEENTTYRNRRIWALLRNSGIHVSIKTVSRVMRRNNLSLPYARHRNRTRAKYLRKPEDMNILWETNIHYIGTYSEWMVYLMSIKDCFSKRRFSYELSRSCTA
;
A
#
# COMPACT_ATOMS: atom_id res chain seq x y z
N MET A 1 4.88 21.12 29.78
CA MET A 1 4.51 22.12 30.81
C MET A 1 5.70 22.40 31.71
N MET A 2 6.65 23.24 31.25
CA MET A 2 7.75 23.74 32.09
C MET A 2 7.38 25.05 32.82
N ALA A 3 6.34 25.74 32.35
CA ALA A 3 5.95 27.06 32.86
C ALA A 3 5.40 27.01 34.30
N VAL A 4 4.52 26.05 34.60
CA VAL A 4 3.87 25.94 35.93
C VAL A 4 4.86 25.58 37.04
N SER A 5 5.84 24.72 36.76
CA SER A 5 6.88 24.39 37.75
C SER A 5 7.80 25.58 38.02
N LYS A 6 8.19 26.34 36.98
CA LYS A 6 9.00 27.56 37.12
C LYS A 6 8.26 28.66 37.89
N LEU A 7 6.95 28.80 37.66
CA LEU A 7 6.12 29.75 38.39
C LEU A 7 6.04 29.42 39.88
N ASN A 8 6.07 28.13 40.26
CA ASN A 8 6.03 27.71 41.65
C ASN A 8 7.31 27.99 42.44
N GLU A 9 8.44 28.19 41.77
CA GLU A 9 9.69 28.64 42.41
C GLU A 9 9.58 30.11 42.87
N ILE A 10 8.64 30.87 42.31
CA ILE A 10 8.47 32.31 42.53
C ILE A 10 7.18 32.63 43.29
N ILE A 11 6.11 31.86 43.07
CA ILE A 11 4.75 32.16 43.51
C ILE A 11 4.12 30.91 44.11
N SER A 12 3.30 31.04 45.16
CA SER A 12 2.59 29.91 45.77
C SER A 12 1.53 29.28 44.84
N VAL A 13 1.31 27.96 45.00
CA VAL A 13 0.32 27.17 44.24
C VAL A 13 -1.09 27.77 44.31
N SER A 14 -1.46 28.40 45.43
CA SER A 14 -2.76 29.07 45.59
C SER A 14 -2.93 30.25 44.64
N ARG A 15 -1.88 31.04 44.47
CA ARG A 15 -1.88 32.22 43.62
C ARG A 15 -1.72 31.83 42.15
N ILE A 16 -1.01 30.74 41.86
CA ILE A 16 -1.01 30.10 40.53
C ILE A 16 -2.42 29.61 40.15
N SER A 17 -3.13 28.96 41.07
CA SER A 17 -4.52 28.50 40.89
C SER A 17 -5.46 29.65 40.55
N TRP A 18 -5.30 30.79 41.24
CA TRP A 18 -6.09 31.98 40.99
C TRP A 18 -5.76 32.65 39.65
N ILE A 19 -4.47 32.75 39.29
CA ILE A 19 -4.03 33.38 38.02
C ILE A 19 -4.43 32.53 36.80
N LEU A 20 -4.30 31.20 36.89
CA LEU A 20 -4.56 30.28 35.77
C LEU A 20 -6.00 29.78 35.71
N ASP A 21 -6.85 30.18 36.66
CA ASP A 21 -8.21 29.66 36.84
C ASP A 21 -8.29 28.12 36.76
N ALA A 22 -7.34 27.47 37.43
CA ALA A 22 -7.21 26.02 37.45
C ALA A 22 -7.27 25.51 38.89
N GLN A 23 -8.00 24.42 39.12
CA GLN A 23 -8.09 23.82 40.44
C GLN A 23 -6.71 23.34 40.92
N ARG A 24 -6.42 23.52 42.22
CA ARG A 24 -5.15 23.11 42.86
C ARG A 24 -4.73 21.66 42.56
N PRO A 25 -5.61 20.64 42.58
CA PRO A 25 -5.22 19.26 42.25
C PRO A 25 -4.70 19.11 40.82
N THR A 26 -5.26 19.87 39.87
CA THR A 26 -4.83 19.87 38.48
C THR A 26 -3.41 20.42 38.33
N ILE A 27 -3.07 21.45 39.12
CA ILE A 27 -1.72 22.03 39.16
C ILE A 27 -0.70 21.02 39.71
N TYR A 28 -1.01 20.34 40.82
CA TYR A 28 -0.16 19.27 41.34
C TYR A 28 0.02 18.14 40.32
N CYS A 29 -1.06 17.69 39.66
CA CYS A 29 -0.97 16.70 38.57
C CYS A 29 -0.07 17.17 37.41
N TRP A 30 -0.07 18.45 37.06
CA TRP A 30 0.81 19.00 36.02
C TRP A 30 2.27 19.07 36.47
N MET A 31 2.52 19.34 37.75
CA MET A 31 3.86 19.28 38.36
C MET A 31 4.38 17.85 38.39
N ASP A 32 3.57 16.88 38.81
CA ASP A 32 3.94 15.46 38.83
C ASP A 32 4.19 14.89 37.43
N ARG A 33 3.43 15.36 36.43
CA ARG A 33 3.69 15.01 35.02
C ARG A 33 5.11 15.36 34.57
N LYS A 34 5.80 16.34 35.17
CA LYS A 34 7.22 16.62 34.88
C LYS A 34 8.11 15.40 35.16
N ASN A 35 7.81 14.64 36.21
CA ASN A 35 8.52 13.41 36.55
C ASN A 35 8.16 12.27 35.58
N ASP A 36 6.90 12.21 35.16
CA ASP A 36 6.39 11.23 34.19
C ASP A 36 6.75 11.50 32.72
N MET A 37 7.15 12.72 32.34
CA MET A 37 7.56 13.01 30.96
C MET A 37 8.78 12.18 30.53
N LYS A 38 9.54 11.60 31.48
CA LYS A 38 10.62 10.63 31.21
C LYS A 38 10.12 9.18 31.08
N ALA A 39 8.88 8.87 31.50
CA ALA A 39 8.27 7.56 31.30
C ALA A 39 7.87 7.41 29.83
N THR A 40 8.85 7.02 29.01
CA THR A 40 8.61 6.73 27.60
C THR A 40 7.59 5.58 27.55
N ARG A 41 6.39 5.83 27.01
CA ARG A 41 5.38 4.78 26.84
C ARG A 41 6.03 3.58 26.17
N LYS A 42 6.02 2.41 26.83
CA LYS A 42 6.59 1.19 26.28
C LYS A 42 6.04 0.99 24.85
N PRO A 43 6.90 0.80 23.85
CA PRO A 43 6.43 0.62 22.49
C PRO A 43 5.51 -0.60 22.45
N ARG A 44 4.42 -0.50 21.69
CA ARG A 44 3.42 -1.58 21.54
C ARG A 44 4.00 -2.87 20.91
N ILE A 45 5.21 -2.81 20.38
CA ILE A 45 5.88 -3.89 19.64
C ILE A 45 7.28 -4.03 20.23
N ALA A 46 7.71 -5.27 20.46
CA ALA A 46 9.08 -5.56 20.86
C ALA A 46 10.07 -5.01 19.84
N GLY A 47 11.18 -4.41 20.31
CA GLY A 47 12.22 -3.85 19.45
C GLY A 47 12.79 -4.87 18.46
N SER A 48 12.95 -6.13 18.91
CA SER A 48 13.43 -7.25 18.10
C SER A 48 12.52 -7.60 16.92
N ALA A 49 11.20 -7.62 17.13
CA ALA A 49 10.25 -7.87 16.05
C ALA A 49 10.25 -6.72 15.04
N LYS A 50 10.45 -5.48 15.51
CA LYS A 50 10.54 -4.31 14.62
C LYS A 50 11.81 -4.37 13.76
N SER A 51 12.97 -4.67 14.34
CA SER A 51 14.22 -4.78 13.57
C SER A 51 14.15 -5.92 12.54
N GLN A 52 13.59 -7.07 12.91
CA GLN A 52 13.36 -8.19 11.99
C GLN A 52 12.46 -7.80 10.79
N ILE A 53 11.38 -7.03 11.03
CA ILE A 53 10.54 -6.51 9.93
C ILE A 53 11.35 -5.62 8.98
N LEU A 54 12.23 -4.77 9.52
CA LEU A 54 13.05 -3.85 8.72
C LEU A 54 14.07 -4.63 7.90
N ASN A 55 14.84 -5.52 8.53
CA ASN A 55 15.86 -6.33 7.85
C ASN A 55 15.25 -7.14 6.70
N LEU A 56 14.16 -7.87 6.95
CA LEU A 56 13.49 -8.66 5.90
C LEU A 56 12.95 -7.79 4.76
N SER A 57 12.51 -6.57 5.07
CA SER A 57 11.99 -5.63 4.08
C SER A 57 13.09 -4.98 3.25
N GLU A 58 14.27 -4.78 3.83
CA GLU A 58 15.46 -4.25 3.14
C GLU A 58 16.10 -5.33 2.25
N GLU A 59 16.21 -6.56 2.76
CA GLU A 59 16.66 -7.73 1.98
C GLU A 59 15.72 -8.04 0.81
N ASN A 60 14.41 -7.87 0.98
CA ASN A 60 13.40 -8.23 -0.01
C ASN A 60 12.58 -7.01 -0.45
N THR A 61 13.20 -6.07 -1.15
CA THR A 61 12.57 -4.80 -1.58
C THR A 61 11.29 -4.97 -2.41
N THR A 62 11.13 -6.08 -3.13
CA THR A 62 9.92 -6.38 -3.93
C THR A 62 8.77 -6.97 -3.12
N TYR A 63 8.99 -7.35 -1.86
CA TYR A 63 7.97 -8.02 -1.07
C TYR A 63 7.01 -7.03 -0.43
N ARG A 64 5.72 -7.28 -0.64
CA ARG A 64 4.66 -6.58 0.09
C ARG A 64 4.53 -7.13 1.51
N ASN A 65 3.90 -6.32 2.36
CA ASN A 65 3.54 -6.64 3.74
C ASN A 65 3.04 -8.08 3.99
N ARG A 66 2.24 -8.66 3.08
CA ARG A 66 1.75 -10.06 3.24
C ARG A 66 2.85 -11.11 3.12
N ARG A 67 3.85 -10.90 2.25
CA ARG A 67 4.99 -11.82 2.10
C ARG A 67 5.95 -11.68 3.27
N ILE A 68 6.26 -10.45 3.68
CA ILE A 68 7.08 -10.20 4.89
C ILE A 68 6.44 -10.82 6.14
N TRP A 69 5.12 -10.67 6.29
CA TRP A 69 4.37 -11.30 7.38
C TRP A 69 4.46 -12.84 7.35
N ALA A 70 4.41 -13.46 6.18
CA ALA A 70 4.56 -14.91 6.04
C ALA A 70 5.98 -15.36 6.43
N LEU A 71 7.02 -14.63 6.02
CA LEU A 71 8.40 -14.91 6.41
C LEU A 71 8.60 -14.82 7.93
N LEU A 72 8.07 -13.78 8.57
CA LEU A 72 8.11 -13.63 10.02
C LEU A 72 7.41 -14.78 10.75
N ARG A 73 6.26 -15.22 10.23
CA ARG A 73 5.55 -16.36 10.81
C ARG A 73 6.35 -17.66 10.69
N ASN A 74 7.02 -17.87 9.55
CA ASN A 74 7.87 -19.03 9.32
C ASN A 74 9.13 -19.01 10.22
N SER A 75 9.64 -17.83 10.57
CA SER A 75 10.74 -17.69 11.54
C SER A 75 10.27 -17.73 13.01
N GLY A 76 8.99 -17.99 13.27
CA GLY A 76 8.43 -18.11 14.62
C GLY A 76 7.96 -16.78 15.25
N ILE A 77 8.13 -15.65 14.56
CA ILE A 77 7.74 -14.32 15.02
C ILE A 77 6.27 -14.05 14.67
N HIS A 78 5.40 -14.14 15.68
CA HIS A 78 3.97 -13.97 15.51
C HIS A 78 3.55 -12.51 15.70
N VAL A 79 3.34 -11.82 14.58
CA VAL A 79 2.91 -10.41 14.57
C VAL A 79 1.71 -10.24 13.64
N SER A 80 0.78 -9.34 13.97
CA SER A 80 -0.34 -9.04 13.08
C SER A 80 0.14 -8.41 11.76
N ILE A 81 -0.51 -8.76 10.65
CA ILE A 81 -0.19 -8.18 9.33
C ILE A 81 -0.35 -6.65 9.31
N LYS A 82 -1.28 -6.11 10.12
CA LYS A 82 -1.51 -4.66 10.29
C LYS A 82 -0.30 -4.00 10.95
N THR A 83 0.35 -4.68 11.90
CA THR A 83 1.56 -4.20 12.54
C THR A 83 2.73 -4.13 11.57
N VAL A 84 2.96 -5.18 10.78
CA VAL A 84 3.97 -5.20 9.71
C VAL A 84 3.74 -4.03 8.75
N SER A 85 2.49 -3.86 8.28
CA SER A 85 2.15 -2.78 7.37
C SER A 85 2.36 -1.38 7.96
N ARG A 86 2.05 -1.17 9.26
CA ARG A 86 2.33 0.12 9.93
C ARG A 86 3.83 0.38 10.06
N VAL A 87 4.63 -0.64 10.39
CA VAL A 87 6.09 -0.50 10.50
C VAL A 87 6.67 -0.16 9.14
N MET A 88 6.34 -0.91 8.09
CA MET A 88 6.83 -0.62 6.73
C MET A 88 6.42 0.78 6.26
N ARG A 89 5.16 1.21 6.48
CA ARG A 89 4.69 2.55 6.10
C ARG A 89 5.42 3.67 6.82
N ARG A 90 5.64 3.54 8.13
CA ARG A 90 6.35 4.56 8.93
C ARG A 90 7.81 4.73 8.55
N ASN A 91 8.43 3.71 7.95
CA ASN A 91 9.81 3.75 7.50
C ASN A 91 9.94 3.90 5.98
N ASN A 92 8.87 4.28 5.27
CA ASN A 92 8.86 4.47 3.81
C ASN A 92 9.26 3.23 2.98
N LEU A 93 9.11 2.03 3.55
CA LEU A 93 9.42 0.74 2.90
C LEU A 93 8.19 0.12 2.20
N SER A 94 7.09 0.87 2.08
CA SER A 94 5.88 0.36 1.42
C SER A 94 5.95 0.59 -0.08
N LEU A 95 5.80 -0.50 -0.83
CA LEU A 95 5.75 -0.43 -2.28
C LEU A 95 4.52 0.36 -2.77
N PRO A 96 4.68 1.14 -3.86
CA PRO A 96 3.55 1.80 -4.49
C PRO A 96 2.52 0.78 -5.00
N TYR A 97 1.32 1.27 -5.29
CA TYR A 97 0.31 0.45 -5.96
C TYR A 97 0.82 0.04 -7.34
N ALA A 98 0.69 -1.24 -7.68
CA ALA A 98 1.07 -1.74 -8.99
C ALA A 98 0.18 -1.08 -10.05
N ARG A 99 0.77 -0.23 -10.89
CA ARG A 99 0.08 0.34 -12.05
C ARG A 99 0.39 -0.53 -13.25
N HIS A 100 -0.63 -0.86 -14.03
CA HIS A 100 -0.43 -1.49 -15.32
C HIS A 100 0.40 -0.53 -16.17
N ARG A 101 1.57 -0.97 -16.65
CA ARG A 101 2.36 -0.17 -17.59
C ARG A 101 1.55 -0.13 -18.88
N ASN A 102 1.09 1.06 -19.27
CA ASN A 102 0.55 1.26 -20.61
C ASN A 102 1.59 0.79 -21.62
N ARG A 103 1.16 0.14 -22.70
CA ARG A 103 2.03 -0.45 -23.72
C ARG A 103 3.04 0.61 -24.21
N THR A 104 4.32 0.41 -23.91
CA THR A 104 5.37 1.44 -24.10
C THR A 104 5.67 1.74 -25.57
N ARG A 105 5.31 0.85 -26.50
CA ARG A 105 5.47 1.08 -27.94
C ARG A 105 4.15 1.53 -28.55
N ALA A 106 4.09 2.79 -28.96
CA ALA A 106 3.20 3.18 -30.03
C ALA A 106 3.59 2.31 -31.24
N LYS A 107 2.73 1.38 -31.64
CA LYS A 107 2.89 0.73 -32.93
C LYS A 107 2.61 1.82 -33.96
N TYR A 108 3.57 2.11 -34.84
CA TYR A 108 3.34 2.94 -36.02
C TYR A 108 2.46 2.15 -37.01
N LEU A 109 1.20 1.94 -36.64
CA LEU A 109 0.21 1.40 -37.54
C LEU A 109 -0.21 2.53 -38.46
N ARG A 110 0.10 2.41 -39.76
CA ARG A 110 -0.41 3.34 -40.77
C ARG A 110 -1.93 3.35 -40.66
N LYS A 111 -2.53 4.53 -40.48
CA LYS A 111 -3.98 4.69 -40.54
C LYS A 111 -4.39 4.44 -42.00
N PRO A 112 -5.25 3.46 -42.31
CA PRO A 112 -5.70 3.25 -43.68
C PRO A 112 -6.51 4.46 -44.15
N GLU A 113 -6.35 4.81 -45.43
CA GLU A 113 -7.03 5.94 -46.07
C GLU A 113 -8.44 5.55 -46.57
N ASP A 114 -8.66 4.26 -46.85
CA ASP A 114 -9.91 3.70 -47.35
C ASP A 114 -10.10 2.23 -46.91
N MET A 115 -11.29 1.67 -47.20
CA MET A 115 -11.67 0.28 -46.97
C MET A 115 -10.78 -0.69 -47.76
N ASN A 116 -10.57 -1.89 -47.23
CA ASN A 116 -9.84 -2.97 -47.90
C ASN A 116 -8.34 -2.70 -48.18
N ILE A 117 -7.75 -1.71 -47.52
CA ILE A 117 -6.30 -1.42 -47.59
C ILE A 117 -5.52 -2.16 -46.49
N LEU A 118 -6.09 -2.26 -45.30
CA LEU A 118 -5.43 -2.89 -44.16
C LEU A 118 -6.44 -3.73 -43.39
N TRP A 119 -6.16 -5.02 -43.28
CA TRP A 119 -6.95 -5.95 -42.47
C TRP A 119 -6.15 -6.36 -41.23
N GLU A 120 -6.85 -6.49 -40.12
CA GLU A 120 -6.31 -7.01 -38.87
C GLU A 120 -6.96 -8.36 -38.58
N THR A 121 -6.12 -9.35 -38.33
CA THR A 121 -6.56 -10.63 -37.77
C THR A 121 -6.27 -10.64 -36.28
N ASN A 122 -7.20 -11.16 -35.49
CA ASN A 122 -6.99 -11.35 -34.07
C ASN A 122 -7.63 -12.64 -33.58
N ILE A 123 -6.91 -13.33 -32.70
CA ILE A 123 -7.37 -14.52 -31.99
C ILE A 123 -7.85 -14.09 -30.60
N HIS A 124 -9.12 -14.36 -30.31
CA HIS A 124 -9.71 -14.16 -28.99
C HIS A 124 -9.93 -15.51 -28.31
N TYR A 125 -9.50 -15.61 -27.05
CA TYR A 125 -9.76 -16.77 -26.20
C TYR A 125 -11.08 -16.54 -25.49
N ILE A 126 -12.07 -17.39 -25.76
CA ILE A 126 -13.41 -17.27 -25.19
C ILE A 126 -13.67 -18.48 -24.32
N GLY A 127 -14.00 -18.24 -23.06
CA GLY A 127 -14.46 -19.32 -22.18
C GLY A 127 -15.93 -19.64 -22.45
N THR A 128 -16.23 -20.88 -22.79
CA THR A 128 -17.60 -21.38 -22.96
C THR A 128 -17.94 -22.37 -21.84
N TYR A 129 -19.23 -22.51 -21.55
CA TYR A 129 -19.71 -23.41 -20.49
C TYR A 129 -19.40 -24.88 -20.79
N SER A 130 -19.53 -25.30 -22.05
CA SER A 130 -19.35 -26.69 -22.49
C SER A 130 -17.90 -27.06 -22.76
N GLU A 131 -17.10 -26.14 -23.29
CA GLU A 131 -15.78 -26.46 -23.85
C GLU A 131 -14.63 -25.72 -23.19
N TRP A 132 -14.88 -25.05 -22.05
CA TRP A 132 -13.94 -24.32 -21.19
C TRP A 132 -13.15 -23.18 -21.87
N MET A 133 -12.51 -23.40 -23.03
CA MET A 133 -11.81 -22.39 -23.83
C MET A 133 -11.87 -22.74 -25.32
N VAL A 134 -12.37 -21.81 -26.12
CA VAL A 134 -12.36 -21.86 -27.59
C VAL A 134 -11.63 -20.66 -28.18
N TYR A 135 -11.12 -20.81 -29.38
CA TYR A 135 -10.39 -19.79 -30.13
C TYR A 135 -11.32 -19.18 -31.17
N LEU A 136 -11.60 -17.89 -31.04
CA LEU A 136 -12.27 -17.08 -32.06
C LEU A 136 -11.22 -16.34 -32.87
N MET A 137 -10.92 -16.82 -34.07
CA MET A 137 -10.16 -16.06 -35.05
C MET A 137 -11.13 -15.12 -35.77
N SER A 138 -10.79 -13.83 -35.86
CA SER A 138 -11.62 -12.86 -36.57
C SER A 138 -10.78 -12.00 -37.50
N ILE A 139 -11.35 -11.69 -38.66
CA ILE A 139 -10.76 -10.79 -39.66
C ILE A 139 -11.62 -9.53 -39.71
N LYS A 140 -10.99 -8.37 -39.52
CA LYS A 140 -11.68 -7.08 -39.59
C LYS A 140 -10.94 -6.08 -40.45
N ASP A 141 -11.70 -5.19 -41.05
CA ASP A 141 -11.16 -4.02 -41.73
C ASP A 141 -10.64 -2.99 -40.72
N CYS A 142 -9.44 -2.47 -40.93
CA CYS A 142 -8.87 -1.45 -40.07
C CYS A 142 -9.46 -0.05 -40.31
N PHE A 143 -10.08 0.21 -41.47
CA PHE A 143 -10.73 1.49 -41.77
C PHE A 143 -12.16 1.53 -41.18
N SER A 144 -13.06 0.70 -41.67
CA SER A 144 -14.48 0.67 -41.27
C SER A 144 -14.75 0.02 -39.91
N LYS A 145 -13.77 -0.73 -39.36
CA LYS A 145 -13.91 -1.57 -38.15
C LYS A 145 -14.94 -2.69 -38.28
N ARG A 146 -15.46 -2.96 -39.48
CA ARG A 146 -16.38 -4.07 -39.74
C ARG A 146 -15.62 -5.39 -39.73
N ARG A 147 -16.20 -6.41 -39.09
CA ARG A 147 -15.70 -7.80 -39.18
C ARG A 147 -16.23 -8.44 -40.47
N PHE A 148 -15.35 -9.05 -41.24
CA PHE A 148 -15.73 -9.74 -42.48
C PHE A 148 -16.04 -11.20 -42.24
N SER A 149 -15.19 -11.86 -41.46
CA SER A 149 -15.30 -13.28 -41.18
C SER A 149 -14.77 -13.59 -39.79
N TYR A 150 -15.23 -14.70 -39.25
CA TYR A 150 -14.71 -15.28 -38.03
C TYR A 150 -14.81 -16.80 -38.09
N GLU A 151 -13.92 -17.45 -37.37
CA GLU A 151 -13.91 -18.89 -37.18
C GLU A 151 -13.77 -19.20 -35.69
N LEU A 152 -14.60 -20.12 -35.21
CA LEU A 152 -14.53 -20.66 -33.87
C LEU A 152 -13.98 -22.07 -33.95
N SER A 153 -12.87 -22.32 -33.26
CA SER A 153 -12.25 -23.64 -33.20
C SER A 153 -11.77 -23.97 -31.79
N ARG A 154 -11.68 -25.27 -31.50
CA ARG A 154 -11.09 -25.80 -30.25
C ARG A 154 -9.57 -25.87 -30.32
N SER A 155 -9.02 -25.86 -31.53
CA SER A 155 -7.58 -25.92 -31.77
C SER A 155 -7.14 -24.71 -32.58
N CYS A 156 -6.07 -24.06 -32.14
CA CYS A 156 -5.42 -23.00 -32.90
C CYS A 156 -4.47 -23.61 -33.93
N THR A 157 -5.00 -23.99 -35.10
CA THR A 157 -4.18 -24.40 -36.26
C THR A 157 -3.79 -23.16 -37.04
N ALA A 158 -2.48 -22.94 -37.17
CA ALA A 158 -1.88 -21.79 -37.85
C ALA A 158 -1.76 -22.00 -39.35
#